data_AF-A0A9D8QX50-F1
#
_entry.id   AF-A0A9D8QX50-F1
#
_cell.length_a   1.000
_cell.length_b   1.000
_cell.length_c   1.000
_cell.angle_alpha   90.00
_cell.angle_beta   90.00
_cell.angle_gamma   90.00
#
_symmetry.space_group_name_H-M   'P 1'
#
loop_
_entity.id
_entity.type
_entity.pdbx_description
1 polymer ?
#
loop_
_entity_poly.entity_id
_entity_poly.type
_entity_poly.pdbx_seq_one_letter_code
_entity_poly.pdbx_strand_id
1 'polypeptide(L)'
;MSSLTNIRDTREILCGATVVSRKAVPAEGAVIYTGAMVALNADGKAVPASDSASLTVAGICQGHGDDGSVLIRSGVFHLENGTGSDALSASDIGKIVYVLDDQTVGKTGGTHKIAAGILRAVEASGVHVEVGNGPVTGYIPVPDVVSADPDSAASGNRGSVVIVGGSGWTSGTSIPTGSAGEIYMSNGSAWVKLG
;
A
#
# COMPACT_ATOMS: atom_id res chain seq x y z
N MET A 1 -8.54 23.92 -20.16
CA MET A 1 -8.11 23.96 -18.74
C MET A 1 -7.80 25.41 -18.39
N SER A 2 -8.49 25.99 -17.40
CA SER A 2 -8.23 27.39 -17.02
C SER A 2 -6.90 27.49 -16.26
N SER A 3 -6.05 28.44 -16.64
CA SER A 3 -4.81 28.75 -15.93
C SER A 3 -5.10 29.44 -14.59
N LEU A 4 -4.21 29.27 -13.62
CA LEU A 4 -4.26 29.98 -12.32
C LEU A 4 -4.23 31.50 -12.56
N THR A 5 -5.19 32.23 -11.98
CA THR A 5 -5.35 33.68 -12.19
C THR A 5 -4.90 34.53 -11.00
N ASN A 6 -4.48 33.91 -9.89
CA ASN A 6 -3.97 34.57 -8.68
C ASN A 6 -2.90 33.69 -8.00
N ILE A 7 -2.06 34.30 -7.15
CA ILE A 7 -1.11 33.58 -6.30
C ILE A 7 -1.88 32.65 -5.36
N ARG A 8 -1.51 31.37 -5.37
CA ARG A 8 -1.98 30.34 -4.44
C ARG A 8 -0.78 29.85 -3.64
N ASP A 9 -0.85 29.95 -2.32
CA ASP A 9 0.05 29.18 -1.45
C ASP A 9 -0.26 27.70 -1.63
N THR A 10 0.53 27.03 -2.46
CA THR A 10 0.55 25.57 -2.51
C THR A 10 1.31 25.13 -1.28
N ARG A 11 0.60 24.87 -0.18
CA ARG A 11 1.22 24.41 1.06
C ARG A 11 2.04 23.16 0.78
N GLU A 12 3.35 23.28 0.96
CA GLU A 12 4.23 22.14 1.07
C GLU A 12 3.83 21.36 2.32
N ILE A 13 3.33 20.14 2.14
CA ILE A 13 2.83 19.36 3.28
C ILE A 13 3.99 18.75 4.07
N LEU A 14 5.16 18.43 3.47
CA LEU A 14 6.36 17.96 4.20
C LEU A 14 7.69 18.07 3.40
N CYS A 15 8.63 18.87 3.91
CA CYS A 15 10.08 18.67 3.71
C CYS A 15 10.67 18.16 5.04
N GLY A 16 11.19 16.93 5.08
CA GLY A 16 11.79 16.33 6.29
C GLY A 16 10.89 15.41 7.13
N ALA A 17 9.97 14.67 6.50
CA ALA A 17 9.05 13.77 7.19
C ALA A 17 9.75 12.66 7.98
N THR A 18 9.56 12.64 9.30
CA THR A 18 9.69 11.38 10.05
C THR A 18 8.51 11.17 11.00
N VAL A 19 7.70 12.19 11.29
CA VAL A 19 6.57 12.05 12.21
C VAL A 19 5.35 12.81 11.71
N VAL A 20 4.28 12.08 11.41
CA VAL A 20 2.95 12.64 11.16
C VAL A 20 2.03 12.22 12.29
N SER A 21 1.45 13.19 13.00
CA SER A 21 0.42 12.92 14.01
C SER A 21 -0.96 13.11 13.39
N ARG A 22 -1.87 12.15 13.59
CA ARG A 22 -3.24 12.14 13.08
C ARG A 22 -4.20 11.82 14.21
N LYS A 23 -5.45 12.22 14.02
CA LYS A 23 -6.57 11.91 14.91
C LYS A 23 -7.62 11.19 14.08
N ALA A 24 -8.10 10.03 14.53
CA ALA A 24 -9.09 9.25 13.81
C ALA A 24 -10.21 8.77 14.75
N VAL A 25 -11.43 8.65 14.22
CA VAL A 25 -12.57 8.11 14.97
C VAL A 25 -12.48 6.58 14.91
N PRO A 26 -12.54 5.84 16.04
CA PRO A 26 -12.54 4.38 16.02
C PRO A 26 -13.78 3.84 15.32
N ALA A 27 -13.66 2.67 14.69
CA ALA A 27 -14.83 1.93 14.22
C ALA A 27 -15.65 1.43 15.40
N GLU A 28 -16.96 1.23 15.19
CA GLU A 28 -17.84 0.72 16.25
C GLU A 28 -17.36 -0.66 16.75
N GLY A 29 -17.22 -0.80 18.07
CA GLY A 29 -16.72 -2.02 18.70
C GLY A 29 -15.21 -2.28 18.54
N ALA A 30 -14.46 -1.41 17.87
CA ALA A 30 -13.01 -1.56 17.76
C ALA A 30 -12.32 -1.29 19.11
N VAL A 31 -11.51 -2.25 19.56
CA VAL A 31 -10.64 -2.09 20.72
C VAL A 31 -9.23 -1.86 20.19
N ILE A 32 -8.65 -0.69 20.51
CA ILE A 32 -7.31 -0.30 20.07
C ILE A 32 -6.52 0.06 21.32
N TYR A 33 -5.41 -0.65 21.55
CA TYR A 33 -4.56 -0.39 22.70
C TYR A 33 -3.51 0.68 22.38
N THR A 34 -3.06 1.43 23.40
CA THR A 34 -1.90 2.31 23.25
C THR A 34 -0.67 1.48 22.90
N GLY A 35 0.07 1.89 21.87
CA GLY A 35 1.19 1.12 21.31
C GLY A 35 0.79 0.16 20.19
N ALA A 36 -0.49 -0.12 20.00
CA ALA A 36 -0.96 -0.95 18.90
C ALA A 36 -0.80 -0.23 17.55
N MET A 37 -0.53 -1.00 16.51
CA MET A 37 -0.55 -0.54 15.14
C MET A 37 -2.00 -0.30 14.71
N VAL A 38 -2.23 0.85 14.10
CA VAL A 38 -3.56 1.31 13.71
C VAL A 38 -3.66 1.36 12.19
N ALA A 39 -4.71 0.74 11.67
CA ALA A 39 -5.11 0.87 10.28
C ALA A 39 -6.40 1.68 10.17
N LEU A 40 -6.61 2.25 8.99
CA LEU A 40 -7.87 2.86 8.58
C LEU A 40 -8.62 1.87 7.69
N ASN A 41 -9.89 1.65 7.99
CA ASN A 41 -10.78 0.89 7.13
C ASN A 41 -11.25 1.73 5.92
N ALA A 42 -12.09 1.14 5.06
CA ALA A 42 -12.64 1.81 3.88
C ALA A 42 -13.45 3.08 4.22
N ASP A 43 -14.05 3.16 5.41
CA ASP A 43 -14.78 4.32 5.91
C ASP A 43 -13.88 5.38 6.56
N GLY A 44 -12.56 5.18 6.55
CA GLY A 44 -11.59 6.05 7.20
C GLY A 44 -11.63 6.00 8.74
N LYS A 45 -12.20 4.94 9.32
CA LYS A 45 -12.26 4.71 10.76
C LYS A 45 -11.05 3.91 11.24
N ALA A 46 -10.58 4.24 12.44
CA ALA A 46 -9.47 3.54 13.07
C ALA A 46 -9.90 2.14 13.53
N VAL A 47 -9.10 1.15 13.16
CA VAL A 47 -9.20 -0.25 13.58
C VAL A 47 -7.81 -0.76 13.95
N PRO A 48 -7.68 -1.79 14.82
CA PRO A 48 -6.40 -2.46 15.00
C PRO A 48 -5.91 -3.00 13.65
N ALA A 49 -4.61 -2.85 13.38
CA ALA A 49 -4.03 -3.36 12.16
C ALA A 49 -4.15 -4.88 12.13
N SER A 50 -4.56 -5.41 10.98
CA SER A 50 -4.70 -6.84 10.74
C SER A 50 -4.57 -7.13 9.25
N ASP A 51 -4.45 -8.40 8.87
CA ASP A 51 -4.57 -8.83 7.48
C ASP A 51 -6.05 -8.90 7.05
N SER A 52 -6.72 -7.75 7.04
CA SER A 52 -8.09 -7.59 6.54
C SER A 52 -8.10 -6.71 5.30
N ALA A 53 -8.98 -7.03 4.35
CA ALA A 53 -9.06 -6.33 3.08
C ALA A 53 -9.29 -4.82 3.26
N SER A 54 -8.72 -4.04 2.33
CA SER A 54 -8.89 -2.58 2.27
C SER A 54 -8.37 -1.80 3.47
N LEU A 55 -7.57 -2.42 4.34
CA LEU A 55 -6.92 -1.70 5.43
C LEU A 55 -5.71 -0.93 4.94
N THR A 56 -5.55 0.29 5.44
CA THR A 56 -4.36 1.12 5.21
C THR A 56 -3.71 1.48 6.54
N VAL A 57 -2.48 1.05 6.77
CA VAL A 57 -1.76 1.32 8.03
C VAL A 57 -1.42 2.81 8.14
N ALA A 58 -1.87 3.45 9.22
CA ALA A 58 -1.72 4.89 9.43
C ALA A 58 -0.60 5.25 10.42
N GLY A 59 -0.22 4.34 11.31
CA GLY A 59 0.78 4.59 12.35
C GLY A 59 0.55 3.75 13.60
N ILE A 60 1.12 4.20 14.71
CA ILE A 60 0.97 3.61 16.04
C ILE A 60 0.07 4.47 16.92
N CYS A 61 -0.83 3.84 17.66
CA CYS A 61 -1.66 4.50 18.67
C CYS A 61 -0.79 5.06 19.80
N GLN A 62 -0.87 6.37 20.04
CA GLN A 62 -0.21 7.05 21.17
C GLN A 62 -1.15 7.19 22.38
N GLY A 63 -2.42 6.83 22.21
CA GLY A 63 -3.46 6.96 23.22
C GLY A 63 -4.76 7.48 22.61
N HIS A 64 -5.70 7.82 23.49
CA HIS A 64 -7.02 8.29 23.10
C HIS A 64 -7.21 9.75 23.52
N GLY A 65 -7.86 10.53 22.66
CA GLY A 65 -8.30 11.87 23.01
C GLY A 65 -9.53 11.83 23.91
N ASP A 66 -9.82 12.95 24.58
CA ASP A 66 -11.00 13.10 25.45
C ASP A 66 -12.34 12.89 24.71
N ASP A 67 -12.33 13.04 23.39
CA ASP A 67 -13.48 12.80 22.51
C ASP A 67 -13.60 11.34 22.02
N GLY A 68 -12.81 10.42 22.59
CA GLY A 68 -12.80 9.00 22.23
C GLY A 68 -12.11 8.69 20.90
N SER A 69 -11.46 9.68 20.28
CA SER A 69 -10.64 9.48 19.10
C SER A 69 -9.32 8.76 19.42
N VAL A 70 -8.75 8.12 18.40
CA VAL A 70 -7.42 7.51 18.46
C VAL A 70 -6.39 8.52 17.96
N LEU A 71 -5.37 8.77 18.77
CA LEU A 71 -4.21 9.58 18.40
C LEU A 71 -3.16 8.69 17.77
N ILE A 72 -2.89 8.88 16.48
CA ILE A 72 -2.03 8.01 15.66
C ILE A 72 -0.76 8.76 15.29
N ARG A 73 0.40 8.12 15.43
CA ARG A 73 1.69 8.68 15.04
C ARG A 73 2.38 7.80 14.00
N SER A 74 2.78 8.41 12.89
CA SER A 74 3.66 7.80 11.88
C SER A 74 5.13 8.00 12.28
N GLY A 75 6.03 7.10 11.86
CA GLY A 75 7.44 7.11 12.22
C GLY A 75 8.05 5.70 12.29
N VAL A 76 9.27 5.59 12.83
CA VAL A 76 9.95 4.30 13.02
C VAL A 76 9.63 3.75 14.42
N PHE A 77 9.13 2.52 14.48
CA PHE A 77 8.72 1.88 15.72
C PHE A 77 9.23 0.45 15.81
N HIS A 78 9.49 0.02 17.04
CA HIS A 78 9.81 -1.38 17.35
C HIS A 78 8.54 -2.22 17.35
N LEU A 79 8.57 -3.33 16.61
CA LEU A 79 7.48 -4.29 16.46
C LEU A 79 8.01 -5.71 16.63
N GLU A 80 7.12 -6.64 16.94
CA GLU A 80 7.46 -8.05 17.00
C GLU A 80 7.74 -8.60 15.60
N ASN A 81 8.75 -9.47 15.53
CA ASN A 81 9.09 -10.15 14.29
C ASN A 81 8.24 -11.41 14.14
N GLY A 82 7.70 -11.62 12.94
CA GLY A 82 7.07 -12.88 12.58
C GLY A 82 8.02 -14.08 12.73
N THR A 83 7.45 -15.27 12.64
CA THR A 83 8.19 -16.52 12.80
C THR A 83 8.11 -17.37 11.52
N GLY A 84 8.93 -18.42 11.43
CA GLY A 84 8.91 -19.34 10.29
C GLY A 84 9.18 -18.63 8.96
N SER A 85 8.29 -18.80 7.99
CA SER A 85 8.38 -18.17 6.66
C SER A 85 8.22 -16.66 6.66
N ASP A 86 7.59 -16.10 7.71
CA ASP A 86 7.39 -14.66 7.85
C ASP A 86 8.49 -13.95 8.64
N ALA A 87 9.46 -14.70 9.16
CA ALA A 87 10.57 -14.12 9.90
C ALA A 87 11.39 -13.16 9.01
N LEU A 88 11.53 -11.93 9.49
CA LEU A 88 12.34 -10.89 8.87
C LEU A 88 13.80 -11.03 9.31
N SER A 89 14.70 -10.80 8.37
CA SER A 89 16.15 -10.91 8.57
C SER A 89 16.85 -9.64 8.08
N ALA A 90 18.16 -9.52 8.38
CA ALA A 90 18.96 -8.40 7.88
C ALA A 90 18.92 -8.25 6.35
N SER A 91 18.67 -9.36 5.61
CA SER A 91 18.53 -9.34 4.14
C SER A 91 17.24 -8.67 3.64
N ASP A 92 16.32 -8.34 4.55
CA ASP A 92 15.02 -7.74 4.24
C ASP A 92 14.97 -6.25 4.58
N ILE A 93 16.04 -5.69 5.14
CA ILE A 93 16.14 -4.27 5.45
C ILE A 93 15.95 -3.46 4.15
N GLY A 94 15.10 -2.43 4.21
CA GLY A 94 14.71 -1.59 3.09
C GLY A 94 13.54 -2.15 2.26
N LYS A 95 13.07 -3.38 2.51
CA LYS A 95 11.90 -3.95 1.83
C LYS A 95 10.61 -3.60 2.55
N ILE A 96 9.51 -3.73 1.81
CA ILE A 96 8.15 -3.66 2.38
C ILE A 96 7.95 -4.85 3.32
N VAL A 97 7.36 -4.56 4.48
CA VAL A 97 6.93 -5.56 5.46
C VAL A 97 5.42 -5.48 5.64
N TYR A 98 4.82 -6.60 5.98
CA TYR A 98 3.37 -6.78 6.01
C TYR A 98 2.86 -6.98 7.43
N VAL A 99 1.62 -6.56 7.65
CA VAL A 99 0.91 -6.76 8.91
C VAL A 99 0.59 -8.25 9.08
N LEU A 100 0.90 -8.82 10.24
CA LEU A 100 0.33 -10.09 10.69
C LEU A 100 -0.76 -9.83 11.72
N ASP A 101 -0.46 -8.98 12.69
CA ASP A 101 -1.40 -8.46 13.69
C ASP A 101 -0.98 -7.02 14.11
N ASP A 102 -1.61 -6.48 15.14
CA ASP A 102 -1.43 -5.10 15.57
C ASP A 102 -0.12 -4.83 16.34
N GLN A 103 0.72 -5.85 16.58
CA GLN A 103 2.06 -5.70 17.13
C GLN A 103 3.15 -6.46 16.37
N THR A 104 2.78 -7.33 15.42
CA THR A 104 3.68 -8.23 14.69
C THR A 104 3.66 -7.98 13.20
N VAL A 105 4.86 -7.97 12.59
CA VAL A 105 5.04 -7.83 11.14
C VAL A 105 5.77 -9.03 10.54
N GLY A 106 5.50 -9.30 9.26
CA GLY A 106 6.03 -10.44 8.54
C GLY A 106 6.58 -10.10 7.16
N LYS A 107 7.41 -11.00 6.64
CA LYS A 107 7.99 -10.95 5.29
C LYS A 107 6.95 -11.10 4.19
N THR A 108 6.01 -12.02 4.36
CA THR A 108 5.04 -12.36 3.32
C THR A 108 3.68 -11.78 3.63
N GLY A 109 3.30 -11.67 4.91
CA GLY A 109 1.95 -11.23 5.30
C GLY A 109 0.87 -12.28 5.00
N GLY A 110 -0.38 -11.99 5.37
CA GLY A 110 -1.50 -12.91 5.14
C GLY A 110 -2.01 -12.92 3.69
N THR A 111 -3.31 -13.15 3.54
CA THR A 111 -4.00 -13.20 2.24
C THR A 111 -4.05 -11.82 1.57
N HIS A 112 -4.26 -10.76 2.37
CA HIS A 112 -4.50 -9.41 1.84
C HIS A 112 -3.22 -8.58 1.66
N LYS A 113 -2.09 -9.05 2.19
CA LYS A 113 -0.77 -8.41 2.02
C LYS A 113 -0.79 -6.94 2.42
N ILE A 114 -1.42 -6.64 3.55
CA ILE A 114 -1.51 -5.28 4.07
C ILE A 114 -0.11 -4.79 4.45
N ALA A 115 0.37 -3.76 3.76
CA ALA A 115 1.69 -3.19 4.02
C ALA A 115 1.70 -2.45 5.36
N ALA A 116 2.57 -2.89 6.28
CA ALA A 116 2.82 -2.20 7.54
C ALA A 116 3.76 -1.00 7.34
N GLY A 117 4.77 -1.15 6.49
CA GLY A 117 5.80 -0.14 6.31
C GLY A 117 7.06 -0.65 5.62
N ILE A 118 8.17 0.06 5.85
CA ILE A 118 9.51 -0.33 5.37
C ILE A 118 10.38 -0.77 6.54
N LEU A 119 11.06 -1.91 6.42
CA LEU A 119 12.00 -2.39 7.43
C LEU A 119 13.24 -1.50 7.49
N ARG A 120 13.59 -0.99 8.67
CA ARG A 120 14.76 -0.13 8.90
C ARG A 120 15.88 -0.85 9.65
N ALA A 121 15.55 -1.70 10.61
CA ALA A 121 16.53 -2.51 11.32
C ALA A 121 15.91 -3.81 11.85
N VAL A 122 16.77 -4.80 12.10
CA VAL A 122 16.41 -6.06 12.77
C VAL A 122 17.32 -6.21 13.99
N GLU A 123 16.72 -6.45 15.15
CA GLU A 123 17.40 -6.63 16.43
C GLU A 123 16.97 -7.95 17.07
N ALA A 124 17.67 -8.39 18.11
CA ALA A 124 17.31 -9.65 18.80
C ALA A 124 15.92 -9.57 19.47
N SER A 125 15.49 -8.36 19.86
CA SER A 125 14.20 -8.09 20.50
C SER A 125 13.03 -7.87 19.53
N GLY A 126 13.28 -7.81 18.21
CA GLY A 126 12.25 -7.53 17.21
C GLY A 126 12.77 -6.74 16.02
N VAL A 127 11.92 -5.92 15.42
CA VAL A 127 12.22 -5.18 14.19
C VAL A 127 11.80 -3.72 14.27
N HIS A 128 12.57 -2.85 13.62
CA HIS A 128 12.25 -1.43 13.51
C HIS A 128 11.64 -1.15 12.15
N VAL A 129 10.40 -0.70 12.12
CA VAL A 129 9.63 -0.47 10.89
C VAL A 129 9.23 0.98 10.81
N GLU A 130 9.43 1.59 9.64
CA GLU A 130 8.84 2.88 9.34
C GLU A 130 7.37 2.72 8.93
N VAL A 131 6.46 3.13 9.82
CA VAL A 131 5.01 2.96 9.74
C VAL A 131 4.32 4.29 9.45
N GLY A 132 3.26 4.27 8.64
CA GLY A 132 2.35 5.41 8.45
C GLY A 132 2.84 6.53 7.54
N ASN A 133 4.10 6.46 7.11
CA ASN A 133 4.65 7.23 5.98
C ASN A 133 4.65 6.33 4.75
N GLY A 134 3.46 5.78 4.42
CA GLY A 134 3.30 4.64 3.53
C GLY A 134 4.26 4.68 2.33
N PRO A 135 4.79 3.52 1.89
CA PRO A 135 5.66 3.50 0.73
C PRO A 135 4.95 4.30 -0.37
N VAL A 136 5.69 5.21 -1.00
CA VAL A 136 5.22 5.80 -2.26
C VAL A 136 5.13 4.60 -3.20
N THR A 137 3.98 3.94 -3.21
CA THR A 137 3.62 2.95 -4.19
C THR A 137 3.39 3.76 -5.45
N GLY A 138 4.48 4.28 -6.02
CA GLY A 138 4.62 4.29 -7.45
C GLY A 138 4.41 2.84 -7.84
N TYR A 139 3.19 2.53 -8.25
CA TYR A 139 2.85 1.30 -8.90
C TYR A 139 3.87 1.13 -10.03
N ILE A 140 4.88 0.28 -9.81
CA ILE A 140 5.73 -0.25 -10.87
C ILE A 140 5.04 -1.55 -11.25
N PRO A 141 4.13 -1.55 -12.22
CA PRO A 141 3.56 -2.80 -12.72
C PRO A 141 4.72 -3.64 -13.25
N VAL A 142 5.01 -4.76 -12.59
CA VAL A 142 5.70 -5.84 -13.27
C VAL A 142 4.70 -6.38 -14.28
N PRO A 143 5.03 -6.39 -15.57
CA PRO A 143 4.07 -6.76 -16.59
C PRO A 143 3.76 -8.26 -16.49
N ASP A 144 2.47 -8.60 -16.38
CA ASP A 144 2.03 -9.98 -16.33
C ASP A 144 2.01 -10.58 -17.75
N VAL A 145 2.56 -11.79 -17.91
CA VAL A 145 2.44 -12.54 -19.17
C VAL A 145 1.06 -13.18 -19.22
N VAL A 146 0.24 -12.73 -20.15
CA VAL A 146 -1.15 -13.18 -20.31
C VAL A 146 -1.28 -14.02 -21.58
N SER A 147 -1.93 -15.18 -21.45
CA SER A 147 -2.15 -16.12 -22.57
C SER A 147 -3.57 -16.07 -23.15
N ALA A 148 -4.43 -15.23 -22.59
CA ALA A 148 -5.78 -14.91 -23.07
C ALA A 148 -6.00 -13.39 -23.09
N ASP A 149 -6.90 -12.90 -23.94
CA ASP A 149 -7.22 -11.47 -24.04
C ASP A 149 -7.57 -10.88 -22.65
N PRO A 150 -6.93 -9.78 -22.21
CA PRO A 150 -7.24 -9.13 -20.95
C PRO A 150 -8.59 -8.44 -21.02
N ASP A 151 -9.14 -8.11 -19.86
CA ASP A 151 -10.35 -7.29 -19.77
C ASP A 151 -10.13 -5.90 -20.41
N SER A 152 -11.20 -5.34 -20.98
CA SER A 152 -11.18 -4.03 -21.63
C SER A 152 -10.47 -2.98 -20.78
N ALA A 153 -9.67 -2.14 -21.43
CA ALA A 153 -9.09 -0.99 -20.75
C ALA A 153 -10.20 -0.09 -20.21
N ALA A 154 -10.20 0.11 -18.90
CA ALA A 154 -11.21 0.83 -18.14
C ALA A 154 -10.55 1.58 -16.98
N SER A 155 -11.24 2.56 -16.41
CA SER A 155 -10.70 3.35 -15.30
C SER A 155 -10.17 2.50 -14.13
N GLY A 156 -10.77 1.32 -13.89
CA GLY A 156 -10.36 0.37 -12.85
C GLY A 156 -9.05 -0.39 -13.12
N ASN A 157 -8.58 -0.47 -14.37
CA ASN A 157 -7.30 -1.10 -14.71
C ASN A 157 -6.30 -0.09 -15.31
N ARG A 158 -6.53 1.21 -15.17
CA ARG A 158 -5.62 2.24 -15.69
C ARG A 158 -4.22 2.07 -15.09
N GLY A 159 -3.22 2.01 -15.96
CA GLY A 159 -1.81 1.84 -15.61
C GLY A 159 -1.34 0.40 -15.61
N SER A 160 -2.24 -0.59 -15.69
CA SER A 160 -1.83 -2.00 -15.78
C SER A 160 -0.97 -2.25 -17.02
N VAL A 161 0.01 -3.14 -16.88
CA VAL A 161 0.93 -3.53 -17.97
C VAL A 161 0.85 -5.03 -18.16
N VAL A 162 0.78 -5.45 -19.42
CA VAL A 162 0.71 -6.86 -19.80
C VAL A 162 1.69 -7.18 -20.92
N ILE A 163 2.19 -8.41 -20.95
CA ILE A 163 2.93 -9.00 -22.07
C ILE A 163 2.04 -10.02 -22.76
N VAL A 164 1.90 -9.89 -24.08
CA VAL A 164 1.14 -10.84 -24.90
C VAL A 164 1.89 -12.18 -24.97
N GLY A 165 1.27 -13.26 -24.51
CA GLY A 165 1.86 -14.61 -24.46
C GLY A 165 1.60 -15.49 -25.68
N GLY A 166 0.76 -15.06 -26.63
CA GLY A 166 0.34 -15.86 -27.80
C GLY A 166 0.05 -15.03 -29.04
N SER A 167 -0.25 -15.69 -30.18
CA SER A 167 -0.65 -15.02 -31.43
C SER A 167 -2.18 -15.06 -31.61
N GLY A 168 -2.73 -14.14 -32.42
CA GLY A 168 -4.16 -14.16 -32.77
C GLY A 168 -5.08 -13.39 -31.80
N TRP A 169 -4.52 -12.47 -31.02
CA TRP A 169 -5.27 -11.56 -30.16
C TRP A 169 -6.02 -10.59 -31.05
N THR A 170 -7.33 -10.81 -31.21
CA THR A 170 -8.18 -10.00 -32.08
C THR A 170 -8.95 -8.98 -31.25
N SER A 171 -9.75 -8.14 -31.90
CA SER A 171 -10.53 -7.05 -31.30
C SER A 171 -11.59 -7.47 -30.25
N GLY A 172 -11.44 -8.64 -29.62
CA GLY A 172 -12.07 -9.01 -28.37
C GLY A 172 -11.58 -8.12 -27.25
N THR A 173 -12.20 -6.94 -27.17
CA THR A 173 -12.22 -6.03 -26.02
C THR A 173 -10.95 -5.35 -25.53
N SER A 174 -9.72 -5.70 -25.94
CA SER A 174 -8.56 -5.03 -25.32
C SER A 174 -7.38 -4.63 -26.17
N ILE A 175 -6.74 -5.50 -26.93
CA ILE A 175 -5.46 -5.15 -27.58
C ILE A 175 -5.64 -5.12 -29.09
N PRO A 176 -5.37 -3.99 -29.77
CA PRO A 176 -5.45 -3.93 -31.24
C PRO A 176 -4.34 -4.81 -31.82
N THR A 177 -4.70 -6.05 -32.17
CA THR A 177 -3.86 -7.07 -32.83
C THR A 177 -2.46 -7.23 -32.21
N GLY A 178 -2.41 -7.90 -31.06
CA GLY A 178 -1.16 -8.20 -30.35
C GLY A 178 -0.45 -9.44 -30.90
N SER A 179 0.87 -9.37 -31.01
CA SER A 179 1.78 -10.49 -31.25
C SER A 179 2.48 -10.91 -29.97
N ALA A 180 2.88 -12.18 -29.87
CA ALA A 180 3.61 -12.68 -28.71
C ALA A 180 4.89 -11.86 -28.44
N GLY A 181 5.09 -11.48 -27.18
CA GLY A 181 6.21 -10.66 -26.71
C GLY A 181 5.97 -9.15 -26.74
N GLU A 182 4.86 -8.68 -27.31
CA GLU A 182 4.50 -7.25 -27.27
C GLU A 182 3.98 -6.84 -25.90
N ILE A 183 4.34 -5.63 -25.46
CA ILE A 183 3.98 -5.08 -24.15
C ILE A 183 2.93 -3.97 -24.33
N TYR A 184 1.90 -3.96 -23.49
CA TYR A 184 0.81 -2.99 -23.55
C TYR A 184 0.52 -2.38 -22.19
N MET A 185 0.13 -1.10 -22.17
CA MET A 185 -0.34 -0.34 -21.01
C MET A 185 -1.80 0.07 -21.16
N SER A 186 -2.63 -0.16 -20.15
CA SER A 186 -3.99 0.41 -20.12
C SER A 186 -3.93 1.91 -19.79
N ASN A 187 -4.49 2.76 -20.64
CA ASN A 187 -4.69 4.18 -20.33
C ASN A 187 -6.03 4.46 -19.60
N GLY A 188 -6.78 3.40 -19.26
CA GLY A 188 -8.11 3.46 -18.66
C GLY A 188 -9.27 3.58 -19.65
N SER A 189 -8.98 3.52 -20.95
CA SER A 189 -9.98 3.55 -22.04
C SER A 189 -9.55 2.76 -23.28
N ALA A 190 -8.25 2.53 -23.45
CA ALA A 190 -7.65 1.70 -24.48
C ALA A 190 -6.34 1.10 -23.97
N TRP A 191 -5.94 -0.03 -24.53
CA TRP A 191 -4.60 -0.56 -24.37
C TRP A 191 -3.67 0.06 -25.41
N VAL A 192 -2.56 0.63 -24.95
CA VAL A 192 -1.56 1.31 -25.77
C VAL A 192 -0.31 0.45 -25.82
N LYS A 193 0.15 0.11 -27.02
CA LYS A 193 1.39 -0.63 -27.21
C LYS A 193 2.58 0.19 -26.73
N LEU A 194 3.46 -0.44 -25.98
CA LEU A 194 4.77 0.11 -25.62
C LEU A 194 5.79 -0.45 -26.61
N GLY A 195 6.42 0.45 -27.34
CA GLY A 195 7.51 0.13 -28.28
C GLY A 195 8.83 -0.06 -27.56
#